data_AF-A0A6I3FB42-F1
#
_entry.id   AF-A0A6I3FB42-F1
#
_cell.length_a   1.000
_cell.length_b   1.000
_cell.length_c   1.000
_cell.angle_alpha   90.00
_cell.angle_beta   90.00
_cell.angle_gamma   90.00
#
_symmetry.space_group_name_H-M   'P 1'
#
loop_
_entity.id
_entity.type
_entity.pdbx_description
1 polymer ?
#
loop_
_entity_poly.entity_id
_entity_poly.type
_entity_poly.pdbx_seq_one_letter_code
_entity_poly.pdbx_strand_id
1 'polypeptide(L)'
;MAVDTHAQSQQPQVVLVVDFGAQYAQLIARRVRDAKVYSEIVSHRITASDLKARNPAAIILSGGPKSVHVEGAPKLDPEIYELGIPIFGICYGAQLIAHQLGGEVLRGGKGEYGRTTLQRIAGSRSTLLTDSIHSELSVWMSHFDAVTRTPDGFIATASTPDAPMAVIECAAKKIWGVQFHP
;
A
#
# COMPACT_ATOMS: atom_id res chain seq x y z
N MET A 1 13.53 -10.74 -49.42
CA MET A 1 13.09 -11.79 -48.48
C MET A 1 12.90 -11.13 -47.12
N ALA A 2 11.80 -11.49 -46.45
CA ALA A 2 11.16 -10.90 -45.25
C ALA A 2 12.15 -10.48 -44.13
N VAL A 3 12.06 -9.28 -43.55
CA VAL A 3 11.16 -8.81 -42.46
C VAL A 3 11.12 -9.77 -41.25
N ASP A 4 11.63 -9.30 -40.12
CA ASP A 4 11.01 -9.50 -38.80
C ASP A 4 11.56 -8.46 -37.81
N THR A 5 11.01 -7.25 -37.89
CA THR A 5 11.12 -6.25 -36.81
C THR A 5 10.02 -6.57 -35.81
N HIS A 6 10.30 -7.42 -34.83
CA HIS A 6 9.42 -7.55 -33.67
C HIS A 6 9.50 -6.27 -32.84
N ALA A 7 8.68 -5.28 -33.20
CA ALA A 7 8.24 -4.27 -32.26
C ALA A 7 7.45 -5.00 -31.15
N GLN A 8 8.13 -5.33 -30.05
CA GLN A 8 7.45 -5.67 -28.81
C GLN A 8 6.60 -4.45 -28.45
N SER A 9 5.29 -4.56 -28.63
CA SER A 9 4.34 -3.60 -28.11
C SER A 9 4.51 -3.60 -26.59
N GLN A 10 5.24 -2.60 -26.10
CA GLN A 10 5.39 -2.38 -24.67
C GLN A 10 4.01 -1.98 -24.17
N GLN A 11 3.28 -2.96 -23.61
CA GLN A 11 2.01 -2.73 -22.94
C GLN A 11 2.20 -1.54 -21.99
N PRO A 12 1.36 -0.50 -22.07
CA PRO A 12 1.51 0.66 -21.22
C PRO A 12 1.49 0.22 -19.75
N GLN A 13 2.53 0.58 -19.00
CA GLN A 13 2.63 0.24 -17.59
C GLN A 13 1.56 1.01 -16.82
N VAL A 14 0.45 0.33 -16.54
CA VAL A 14 -0.66 0.87 -15.75
C VAL A 14 -0.47 0.54 -14.28
N VAL A 15 -0.74 1.53 -13.42
CA VAL A 15 -0.86 1.33 -11.97
C VAL A 15 -2.34 1.39 -11.61
N LEU A 16 -2.84 0.36 -10.92
CA LEU A 16 -4.24 0.33 -10.49
C LEU A 16 -4.37 0.81 -9.05
N VAL A 17 -5.24 1.79 -8.83
CA VAL A 17 -5.59 2.28 -7.50
C VAL A 17 -6.88 1.60 -7.09
N VAL A 18 -6.78 0.65 -6.16
CA VAL A 18 -7.92 -0.09 -5.62
C VAL A 18 -8.62 0.78 -4.58
N ASP A 19 -9.87 1.13 -4.84
CA ASP A 19 -10.67 1.99 -3.99
C ASP A 19 -11.53 1.19 -2.99
N PHE A 20 -11.29 1.43 -1.70
CA PHE A 20 -12.07 0.90 -0.58
C PHE A 20 -13.10 1.90 -0.04
N GLY A 21 -13.41 2.96 -0.78
CA GLY A 21 -14.43 3.95 -0.46
C GLY A 21 -13.89 5.18 0.28
N ALA A 22 -12.59 5.45 0.20
CA ALA A 22 -12.00 6.64 0.81
C ALA A 22 -11.94 7.83 -0.14
N GLN A 23 -11.92 9.03 0.46
CA GLN A 23 -11.83 10.31 -0.26
C GLN A 23 -10.55 10.45 -1.11
N TYR A 24 -9.53 9.63 -0.87
CA TYR A 24 -8.18 9.84 -1.40
C TYR A 24 -7.82 9.00 -2.63
N ALA A 25 -8.64 8.05 -3.08
CA ALA A 25 -8.31 7.22 -4.26
C ALA A 25 -8.05 8.07 -5.52
N GLN A 26 -8.85 9.12 -5.72
CA GLN A 26 -8.67 10.09 -6.81
C GLN A 26 -7.37 10.88 -6.71
N LEU A 27 -6.97 11.28 -5.50
CA LEU A 27 -5.72 11.99 -5.26
C LEU A 27 -4.52 11.08 -5.51
N ILE A 28 -4.56 9.83 -5.03
CA ILE A 28 -3.52 8.82 -5.28
C ILE A 28 -3.35 8.62 -6.78
N ALA A 29 -4.43 8.37 -7.51
CA ALA A 29 -4.38 8.18 -8.96
C ALA A 29 -3.80 9.43 -9.66
N ARG A 30 -4.16 10.64 -9.20
CA ARG A 30 -3.55 11.88 -9.71
C ARG A 30 -2.04 11.94 -9.45
N ARG A 31 -1.56 11.60 -8.25
CA ARG A 31 -0.13 11.61 -7.91
C ARG A 31 0.68 10.63 -8.76
N VAL A 32 0.12 9.47 -9.07
CA VAL A 32 0.73 8.53 -10.02
C VAL A 32 0.88 9.16 -11.42
N ARG A 33 -0.15 9.88 -11.89
CA ARG A 33 -0.08 10.61 -13.18
C ARG A 33 0.89 11.79 -13.15
N ASP A 34 1.01 12.48 -12.03
CA ASP A 34 2.00 13.55 -11.84
C ASP A 34 3.42 12.97 -11.98
N ALA A 35 3.65 11.73 -11.53
CA ALA A 35 4.87 10.95 -11.73
C ALA A 35 5.02 10.35 -13.15
N LYS A 36 4.19 10.78 -14.11
CA LYS A 36 4.21 10.38 -15.53
C LYS A 36 3.90 8.90 -15.79
N VAL A 37 3.18 8.25 -14.87
CA VAL A 37 2.70 6.87 -15.03
C VAL A 37 1.19 6.88 -15.22
N TYR A 38 0.68 6.05 -16.16
CA TYR A 38 -0.76 5.92 -16.36
C TYR A 38 -1.41 5.19 -15.16
N SER A 39 -2.58 5.66 -14.75
CA SER A 39 -3.26 5.11 -13.57
C SER A 39 -4.75 4.97 -13.81
N GLU A 40 -5.35 3.93 -13.25
CA GLU A 40 -6.81 3.76 -13.23
C GLU A 40 -7.29 3.47 -11.81
N ILE A 41 -8.51 3.91 -11.49
CA ILE A 41 -9.16 3.56 -10.23
C ILE A 41 -10.06 2.36 -10.47
N VAL A 42 -9.98 1.37 -9.61
CA VAL A 42 -10.75 0.13 -9.69
C VAL A 42 -11.46 -0.15 -8.37
N SER A 43 -12.54 -0.90 -8.42
CA SER A 43 -13.24 -1.35 -7.21
C SER A 43 -12.38 -2.35 -6.43
N HIS A 44 -12.48 -2.32 -5.10
CA HIS A 44 -11.96 -3.39 -4.23
C HIS A 44 -12.52 -4.79 -4.50
N ARG A 45 -13.56 -4.92 -5.34
CA ARG A 45 -14.12 -6.20 -5.78
C ARG A 45 -13.34 -6.84 -6.95
N ILE A 46 -12.27 -6.19 -7.43
CA ILE A 46 -11.41 -6.75 -8.47
C ILE A 46 -10.85 -8.10 -8.03
N THR A 47 -10.86 -9.08 -8.94
CA THR A 47 -10.38 -10.43 -8.66
C THR A 47 -8.91 -10.62 -9.06
N ALA A 48 -8.27 -11.66 -8.56
CA ALA A 48 -6.93 -12.05 -9.02
C ALA A 48 -6.89 -12.37 -10.52
N SER A 49 -7.97 -12.95 -11.06
CA SER A 49 -8.11 -13.21 -12.50
C SER A 49 -8.15 -11.90 -13.31
N ASP A 50 -8.90 -10.90 -12.85
CA ASP A 50 -8.95 -9.59 -13.51
C ASP A 50 -7.57 -8.92 -13.51
N LEU A 51 -6.87 -8.93 -12.37
CA LEU A 51 -5.52 -8.37 -12.28
C LEU A 51 -4.53 -9.09 -13.20
N LYS A 52 -4.59 -10.42 -13.26
CA LYS A 52 -3.73 -11.22 -14.14
C LYS A 52 -3.99 -10.90 -15.61
N ALA A 53 -5.25 -10.77 -16.01
CA ALA A 53 -5.62 -10.41 -17.38
C ALA A 53 -5.16 -9.00 -17.76
N ARG A 54 -5.21 -8.07 -16.81
CA ARG A 54 -4.79 -6.67 -17.00
C ARG A 54 -3.29 -6.46 -16.92
N ASN A 55 -2.56 -7.36 -16.26
CA ASN A 55 -1.10 -7.33 -16.10
C ASN A 55 -0.54 -5.95 -15.70
N PRO A 56 -1.03 -5.34 -14.59
CA PRO A 56 -0.57 -4.01 -14.18
C PRO A 56 0.87 -4.04 -13.70
N ALA A 57 1.56 -2.90 -13.80
CA ALA A 57 2.91 -2.74 -13.29
C ALA A 57 2.96 -2.72 -11.75
N ALA A 58 1.90 -2.22 -11.10
CA ALA A 58 1.71 -2.25 -9.66
C ALA A 58 0.24 -2.01 -9.31
N ILE A 59 -0.13 -2.30 -8.06
CA ILE A 59 -1.40 -1.88 -7.47
C ILE A 59 -1.16 -1.05 -6.21
N ILE A 60 -2.01 -0.05 -5.98
CA ILE A 60 -2.03 0.76 -4.76
C ILE A 60 -3.36 0.50 -4.07
N LEU A 61 -3.31 0.03 -2.83
CA LEU A 61 -4.49 -0.14 -1.98
C LEU A 61 -4.75 1.17 -1.25
N SER A 62 -5.85 1.84 -1.59
CA SER A 62 -6.16 3.15 -1.02
C SER A 62 -6.56 3.07 0.46
N GLY A 63 -6.81 4.24 1.06
CA GLY A 63 -7.52 4.30 2.34
C GLY A 63 -8.94 3.72 2.24
N GLY A 64 -9.61 3.58 3.37
CA GLY A 64 -10.93 2.94 3.44
C GLY A 64 -11.66 3.32 4.72
N PRO A 65 -12.53 2.44 5.25
CA PRO A 65 -13.23 2.71 6.49
C PRO A 65 -12.25 2.82 7.67
N LYS A 66 -12.79 3.21 8.83
CA LYS A 66 -11.99 3.45 10.04
C LYS A 66 -11.27 2.21 10.58
N SER A 67 -11.73 1.01 10.25
CA SER A 67 -11.23 -0.24 10.82
C SER A 67 -11.47 -1.43 9.90
N VAL A 68 -10.54 -2.38 9.90
CA VAL A 68 -10.65 -3.68 9.19
C VAL A 68 -11.56 -4.68 9.93
N HIS A 69 -11.89 -4.40 11.20
CA HIS A 69 -12.63 -5.31 12.08
C HIS A 69 -14.15 -5.09 12.05
N VAL A 70 -14.64 -4.07 11.34
CA VAL A 70 -16.09 -3.85 11.23
C VAL A 70 -16.73 -4.92 10.35
N GLU A 71 -17.94 -5.32 10.70
CA GLU A 71 -18.70 -6.25 9.87
C GLU A 71 -18.91 -5.65 8.47
N GLY A 72 -18.66 -6.46 7.43
CA GLY A 72 -18.74 -6.01 6.05
C GLY A 72 -17.60 -5.09 5.60
N ALA A 73 -16.51 -4.95 6.38
CA ALA A 73 -15.32 -4.21 5.96
C ALA A 73 -14.83 -4.67 4.57
N PRO A 74 -14.56 -3.75 3.63
CA PRO A 74 -14.05 -4.09 2.31
C PRO A 74 -12.75 -4.91 2.39
N LYS A 75 -12.69 -6.03 1.67
CA LYS A 75 -11.51 -6.90 1.60
C LYS A 75 -10.95 -6.92 0.19
N LEU A 76 -9.69 -7.32 0.08
CA LEU A 76 -9.07 -7.70 -1.18
C LEU A 76 -9.17 -9.21 -1.36
N ASP A 77 -9.31 -9.67 -2.61
CA ASP A 77 -9.17 -11.08 -2.96
C ASP A 77 -7.79 -11.59 -2.51
N PRO A 78 -7.69 -12.57 -1.59
CA PRO A 78 -6.41 -13.03 -1.03
C PRO A 78 -5.43 -13.57 -2.08
N GLU A 79 -5.92 -14.11 -3.20
CA GLU A 79 -5.05 -14.62 -4.26
C GLU A 79 -4.22 -13.52 -4.93
N ILE A 80 -4.64 -12.25 -4.80
CA ILE A 80 -3.90 -11.10 -5.33
C ILE A 80 -2.51 -10.97 -4.71
N TYR A 81 -2.36 -11.32 -3.43
CA TYR A 81 -1.06 -11.25 -2.73
C TYR A 81 -0.02 -12.23 -3.30
N GLU A 82 -0.46 -13.25 -4.03
CA GLU A 82 0.38 -14.31 -4.57
C GLU A 82 0.71 -14.13 -6.06
N LEU A 83 0.18 -13.07 -6.71
CA LEU A 83 0.41 -12.79 -8.14
C LEU A 83 1.81 -12.24 -8.44
N GLY A 84 2.60 -11.86 -7.42
CA GLY A 84 3.93 -11.26 -7.59
C GLY A 84 3.92 -9.85 -8.21
N ILE A 85 2.74 -9.25 -8.35
CA ILE A 85 2.54 -7.85 -8.73
C ILE A 85 2.91 -6.97 -7.53
N PRO A 86 3.72 -5.91 -7.70
CA PRO A 86 4.02 -4.98 -6.61
C PRO A 86 2.76 -4.36 -6.00
N ILE A 87 2.68 -4.36 -4.66
CA ILE A 87 1.53 -3.84 -3.89
C ILE A 87 1.99 -2.74 -2.95
N PHE A 88 1.32 -1.59 -2.97
CA PHE A 88 1.54 -0.51 -2.00
C PHE A 88 0.25 -0.16 -1.26
N GLY A 89 0.18 -0.40 0.05
CA GLY A 89 -0.98 -0.08 0.88
C GLY A 89 -0.85 1.25 1.62
N ILE A 90 -1.92 2.03 1.61
CA ILE A 90 -1.99 3.34 2.29
C ILE A 90 -3.10 3.30 3.34
N CYS A 91 -2.77 3.62 4.59
CA CYS A 91 -3.68 3.64 5.73
C CYS A 91 -4.47 2.32 5.86
N TYR A 92 -5.76 2.32 5.51
CA TYR A 92 -6.59 1.12 5.48
C TYR A 92 -5.97 0.01 4.62
N GLY A 93 -5.37 0.36 3.47
CA GLY A 93 -4.68 -0.61 2.63
C GLY A 93 -3.52 -1.32 3.36
N ALA A 94 -2.75 -0.59 4.18
CA ALA A 94 -1.68 -1.16 4.99
C ALA A 94 -2.22 -2.04 6.13
N GLN A 95 -3.30 -1.62 6.79
CA GLN A 95 -3.99 -2.42 7.80
C GLN A 95 -4.56 -3.70 7.19
N LEU A 96 -5.13 -3.61 5.99
CA LEU A 96 -5.72 -4.73 5.28
C LEU A 96 -4.64 -5.76 4.90
N ILE A 97 -3.49 -5.30 4.38
CA ILE A 97 -2.31 -6.15 4.15
C ILE A 97 -1.92 -6.88 5.44
N ALA A 98 -1.73 -6.14 6.53
CA ALA A 98 -1.31 -6.72 7.80
C ALA A 98 -2.34 -7.77 8.29
N HIS A 99 -3.61 -7.41 8.28
CA HIS A 99 -4.69 -8.27 8.78
C HIS A 99 -4.88 -9.53 7.93
N GLN A 100 -4.95 -9.42 6.60
CA GLN A 100 -5.19 -10.56 5.72
C GLN A 100 -3.99 -11.52 5.63
N LEU A 101 -2.78 -11.05 5.95
CA LEU A 101 -1.56 -11.88 5.93
C LEU A 101 -1.13 -12.38 7.31
N GLY A 102 -1.98 -12.26 8.34
CA GLY A 102 -1.73 -12.85 9.67
C GLY A 102 -1.00 -11.95 10.68
N GLY A 103 -0.74 -10.70 10.31
CA GLY A 103 -0.33 -9.65 11.24
C GLY A 103 -1.46 -9.24 12.20
N GLU A 104 -1.19 -8.22 13.01
CA GLU A 104 -2.14 -7.71 13.99
C GLU A 104 -2.42 -6.23 13.76
N VAL A 105 -3.71 -5.90 13.76
CA VAL A 105 -4.21 -4.53 13.70
C VAL A 105 -5.03 -4.32 14.96
N LEU A 106 -4.60 -3.39 15.81
CA LEU A 106 -5.31 -3.06 17.05
C LEU A 106 -5.90 -1.67 16.95
N ARG A 107 -7.03 -1.49 17.63
CA ARG A 107 -7.61 -0.17 17.88
C ARG A 107 -6.66 0.63 18.77
N GLY A 108 -6.19 1.77 18.27
CA GLY A 108 -5.54 2.77 19.12
C GLY A 108 -6.56 3.36 20.09
N GLY A 109 -6.16 3.67 21.32
CA GLY A 109 -7.07 4.27 22.31
C GLY A 109 -7.63 5.61 21.83
N LYS A 110 -6.78 6.45 21.23
CA LYS A 110 -7.14 7.64 20.46
C LYS A 110 -6.49 7.45 19.09
N GLY A 111 -7.27 7.48 18.00
CA GLY A 111 -6.69 7.42 16.65
C GLY A 111 -5.73 8.59 16.39
N GLU A 112 -4.84 8.44 15.41
CA GLU A 112 -3.84 9.46 15.06
C GLU A 112 -4.30 10.21 13.79
N TYR A 113 -4.44 11.54 13.92
CA TYR A 113 -4.96 12.40 12.85
C TYR A 113 -4.15 13.69 12.73
N GLY A 114 -3.81 14.05 11.50
CA GLY A 114 -3.09 15.28 11.19
C GLY A 114 -1.58 15.08 11.09
N ARG A 115 -0.85 16.17 11.30
CA ARG A 115 0.60 16.20 11.08
C ARG A 115 1.34 15.56 12.25
N THR A 116 2.08 14.50 11.96
CA THR A 116 2.85 13.72 12.94
C THR A 116 4.29 13.57 12.47
N THR A 117 5.23 13.47 13.41
CA THR A 117 6.62 13.10 13.12
C THR A 117 6.74 11.58 13.02
N LEU A 118 7.06 11.09 11.83
CA LEU A 118 7.48 9.72 11.57
C LEU A 118 8.97 9.57 11.86
N GLN A 119 9.34 8.54 12.62
CA GLN A 119 10.74 8.22 12.93
C GLN A 119 11.12 6.85 12.36
N ARG A 120 12.29 6.77 11.70
CA ARG A 120 12.85 5.48 11.26
C ARG A 120 13.22 4.63 12.48
N ILE A 121 12.93 3.33 12.42
CA ILE A 121 13.32 2.38 13.47
C ILE A 121 14.83 2.12 13.35
N ALA A 122 15.56 2.34 14.44
CA ALA A 122 17.01 2.17 14.48
C ALA A 122 17.42 0.74 14.08
N GLY A 123 18.41 0.63 13.19
CA GLY A 123 18.92 -0.65 12.69
C GLY A 123 18.06 -1.32 11.61
N SER A 124 16.86 -0.81 11.32
CA SER A 124 16.05 -1.30 10.19
C SER A 124 16.60 -0.81 8.85
N ARG A 125 16.45 -1.61 7.79
CA ARG A 125 16.76 -1.22 6.41
C ARG A 125 15.47 -1.15 5.62
N SER A 126 15.20 0.00 5.03
CA SER A 126 13.99 0.27 4.27
C SER A 126 14.32 0.42 2.79
N THR A 127 13.47 -0.16 1.94
CA THR A 127 13.50 0.04 0.49
C THR A 127 12.61 1.20 0.05
N LEU A 128 11.67 1.62 0.91
CA LEU A 128 10.75 2.73 0.68
C LEU A 128 11.30 4.06 1.21
N LEU A 129 11.82 4.05 2.44
CA LEU A 129 12.54 5.14 3.09
C LEU A 129 14.04 4.93 2.87
N THR A 130 14.52 5.23 1.67
CA THR A 130 15.94 5.10 1.31
C THR A 130 16.83 6.03 2.16
N ASP A 131 18.15 5.82 2.14
CA ASP A 131 19.08 6.64 2.92
C ASP A 131 19.18 8.10 2.47
N SER A 132 18.61 8.44 1.31
CA SER A 132 18.44 9.82 0.85
C SER A 132 17.28 10.55 1.54
N ILE A 133 16.43 9.83 2.28
CA ILE A 133 15.28 10.37 3.01
C ILE A 133 15.68 10.56 4.47
N HIS A 134 15.37 11.72 5.04
CA HIS A 134 15.68 12.05 6.43
C HIS A 134 15.09 11.01 7.40
N SER A 135 15.79 10.78 8.51
CA SER A 135 15.38 9.84 9.55
C SER A 135 14.10 10.24 10.27
N GLU A 136 13.75 11.52 10.22
CA GLU A 136 12.50 12.08 10.71
C GLU A 136 11.75 12.76 9.56
N LEU A 137 10.47 12.46 9.41
CA LEU A 137 9.61 13.01 8.37
C LEU A 137 8.33 13.55 8.97
N SER A 138 7.89 14.69 8.46
CA SER A 138 6.55 15.17 8.77
C SER A 138 5.55 14.52 7.81
N VAL A 139 4.65 13.70 8.34
CA VAL A 139 3.66 12.94 7.58
C VAL A 139 2.24 13.29 7.99
N TRP A 140 1.25 12.96 7.15
CA TRP A 140 -0.16 13.17 7.44
C TRP A 140 -0.85 11.87 7.85
N MET A 141 -1.17 11.73 9.13
CA MET A 141 -1.89 10.60 9.70
C MET A 141 -3.40 10.78 9.59
N SER A 142 -4.12 9.68 9.37
CA SER A 142 -5.58 9.67 9.33
C SER A 142 -6.13 8.26 9.57
N HIS A 143 -5.83 7.68 10.73
CA HIS A 143 -6.24 6.32 11.06
C HIS A 143 -6.75 6.18 12.50
N PHE A 144 -7.68 5.24 12.69
CA PHE A 144 -8.16 4.87 14.02
C PHE A 144 -7.42 3.66 14.58
N ASP A 145 -7.27 2.63 13.75
CA ASP A 145 -6.50 1.43 14.07
C ASP A 145 -5.04 1.59 13.62
N ALA A 146 -4.14 0.81 14.20
CA ALA A 146 -2.74 0.76 13.80
C ALA A 146 -2.28 -0.70 13.66
N VAL A 147 -1.33 -0.94 12.75
CA VAL A 147 -0.61 -2.21 12.69
C VAL A 147 0.29 -2.29 13.92
N THR A 148 0.12 -3.34 14.71
CA THR A 148 0.86 -3.58 15.96
C THR A 148 1.78 -4.79 15.87
N ARG A 149 1.50 -5.70 14.94
CA ARG A 149 2.39 -6.82 14.57
C ARG A 149 2.40 -6.98 13.06
N THR A 150 3.59 -7.05 12.48
CA THR A 150 3.73 -7.30 11.04
C THR A 150 3.39 -8.76 10.70
N PRO A 151 2.95 -9.06 9.47
CA PRO A 151 2.89 -10.44 8.98
C PRO A 151 4.27 -11.11 8.96
N ASP A 152 4.28 -12.44 8.87
CA ASP A 152 5.52 -13.20 8.72
C ASP A 152 6.28 -12.79 7.44
N GLY A 153 7.60 -12.59 7.58
CA GLY A 153 8.46 -12.15 6.48
C GLY A 153 8.38 -10.65 6.17
N PHE A 154 7.55 -9.88 6.90
CA PHE A 154 7.56 -8.41 6.84
C PHE A 154 8.47 -7.85 7.95
N ILE A 155 9.02 -6.67 7.68
CA ILE A 155 9.71 -5.85 8.67
C ILE A 155 8.98 -4.52 8.84
N ALA A 156 9.05 -3.95 10.04
CA ALA A 156 8.70 -2.56 10.26
C ALA A 156 9.94 -1.67 10.16
N THR A 157 9.80 -0.51 9.51
CA THR A 157 10.96 0.36 9.22
C THR A 157 10.80 1.79 9.74
N ALA A 158 9.60 2.18 10.13
CA ALA A 158 9.34 3.45 10.80
C ALA A 158 8.09 3.37 11.68
N SER A 159 8.03 4.27 12.66
CA SER A 159 6.98 4.34 13.69
C SER A 159 6.58 5.79 13.98
N THR A 160 5.39 5.95 14.55
CA THR A 160 4.93 7.17 15.26
C THR A 160 4.52 6.78 16.69
N PRO A 161 4.19 7.76 17.56
CA PRO A 161 3.73 7.46 18.92
C PRO A 161 2.53 6.49 18.97
N ASP A 162 1.58 6.63 18.05
CA ASP A 162 0.34 5.82 18.02
C ASP A 162 0.31 4.76 16.90
N ALA A 163 1.34 4.68 16.06
CA ALA A 163 1.51 3.62 15.05
C ALA A 163 2.92 3.01 15.14
N PRO A 164 3.11 1.93 15.93
CA PRO A 164 4.43 1.31 16.11
C PRO A 164 4.99 0.69 14.82
N MET A 165 4.11 0.26 13.90
CA MET A 165 4.47 -0.27 12.59
C MET A 165 3.94 0.67 11.49
N ALA A 166 4.31 1.94 11.55
CA ALA A 166 3.84 2.97 10.62
C ALA A 166 4.29 2.74 9.17
N VAL A 167 5.39 2.01 8.97
CA VAL A 167 5.83 1.51 7.66
C VAL A 167 6.16 0.03 7.79
N ILE A 168 5.56 -0.79 6.92
CA ILE A 168 5.77 -2.24 6.84
C ILE A 168 6.21 -2.64 5.43
N GLU A 169 7.15 -3.59 5.32
CA GLU A 169 7.74 -3.96 4.03
C GLU A 169 8.04 -5.46 3.97
N CYS A 170 7.74 -6.07 2.83
CA CYS A 170 8.23 -7.39 2.45
C CYS A 170 8.80 -7.31 1.02
N ALA A 171 10.10 -7.02 0.91
CA ALA A 171 10.77 -6.88 -0.38
C ALA A 171 10.70 -8.16 -1.23
N ALA A 172 10.76 -9.33 -0.59
CA ALA A 172 10.66 -10.63 -1.27
C ALA A 172 9.30 -10.82 -1.98
N LYS A 173 8.21 -10.37 -1.36
CA LYS A 173 6.86 -10.39 -1.95
C LYS A 173 6.51 -9.13 -2.74
N LYS A 174 7.36 -8.10 -2.71
CA LYS A 174 7.11 -6.76 -3.28
C LYS A 174 5.84 -6.12 -2.72
N ILE A 175 5.68 -6.18 -1.40
CA ILE A 175 4.53 -5.60 -0.70
C ILE A 175 5.04 -4.57 0.30
N TRP A 176 4.48 -3.36 0.24
CA TRP A 176 4.79 -2.26 1.14
C TRP A 176 3.51 -1.66 1.69
N GLY A 177 3.56 -1.11 2.91
CA GLY A 177 2.43 -0.46 3.55
C GLY A 177 2.87 0.74 4.38
N VAL A 178 2.09 1.82 4.33
CA VAL A 178 2.29 3.02 5.16
C VAL A 178 1.00 3.38 5.89
N GLN A 179 1.13 3.87 7.12
CA GLN A 179 -0.01 4.29 7.96
C GLN A 179 -0.37 5.78 7.81
N PHE A 180 0.35 6.49 6.94
CA PHE A 180 0.17 7.90 6.60
C PHE A 180 -0.16 8.08 5.12
N HIS A 181 -0.60 9.29 4.75
CA HIS A 181 -0.81 9.70 3.35
C HIS A 181 0.45 10.41 2.81
N PRO A 182 1.17 9.81 1.84
CA PRO A 182 2.35 10.40 1.21
C PRO A 182 2.02 11.45 0.13
#